data_AF-A0A1I9XWD1-F1
#
_entry.id   AF-A0A1I9XWD1-F1
#
_cell.length_a   1.000
_cell.length_b   1.000
_cell.length_c   1.000
_cell.angle_alpha   90.00
_cell.angle_beta   90.00
_cell.angle_gamma   90.00
#
_symmetry.space_group_name_H-M   'P 1'
#
loop_
_entity.id
_entity.type
_entity.pdbx_description
1 polymer ?
#
loop_
_entity_poly.entity_id
_entity_poly.type
_entity_poly.pdbx_seq_one_letter_code
_entity_poly.pdbx_strand_id
1 'polypeptide(L)'
;MSSPALETYLAQLYTDDALRRAFLLAPHAQALLHGLSAQEADAMAAMDRIGLQMAAASYRAKRAGHGTQARPAQRWWRRLLAGWI
;
A
#
# COMPACT_ATOMS: atom_id res chain seq x y z
N MET A 1 -4.31 11.99 16.95
CA MET A 1 -4.58 10.73 16.22
C MET A 1 -5.00 11.09 14.81
N SER A 2 -4.69 10.25 13.81
CA SER A 2 -5.17 10.41 12.44
C SER A 2 -6.70 10.30 12.37
N SER A 3 -7.34 11.01 11.43
CA SER A 3 -8.77 10.88 11.21
C SER A 3 -9.09 9.56 10.47
N PRO A 4 -10.28 8.97 10.66
CA PRO A 4 -10.70 7.79 9.90
C PRO A 4 -10.73 8.02 8.39
N ALA A 5 -11.01 9.24 7.95
CA ALA A 5 -11.01 9.63 6.55
C ALA A 5 -9.59 9.58 5.97
N LEU A 6 -8.61 10.12 6.69
CA LEU A 6 -7.20 10.05 6.31
C LEU A 6 -6.70 8.60 6.19
N GLU A 7 -7.03 7.76 7.17
CA GLU A 7 -6.63 6.35 7.18
C GLU A 7 -7.24 5.58 6.00
N THR A 8 -8.52 5.81 5.72
CA THR A 8 -9.22 5.23 4.58
C THR A 8 -8.56 5.65 3.27
N TYR A 9 -8.26 6.94 3.13
CA TYR A 9 -7.65 7.47 1.91
C TYR A 9 -6.24 6.92 1.69
N LEU A 10 -5.42 6.80 2.75
CA LEU A 10 -4.11 6.16 2.68
C LEU A 10 -4.21 4.69 2.26
N ALA A 11 -5.14 3.92 2.84
CA ALA A 11 -5.35 2.53 2.46
C ALA A 11 -5.75 2.38 0.99
N GLN A 12 -6.59 3.30 0.48
CA GLN A 12 -6.95 3.35 -0.93
C GLN A 12 -5.74 3.67 -1.82
N LEU A 13 -4.90 4.65 -1.46
CA LEU A 13 -3.67 4.97 -2.22
C LEU A 13 -2.71 3.80 -2.37
N TYR A 14 -2.63 2.90 -1.38
CA TYR A 14 -1.80 1.71 -1.46
C TYR A 14 -2.36 0.60 -2.36
N THR A 15 -3.67 0.59 -2.62
CA THR A 15 -4.36 -0.56 -3.23
C THR A 15 -5.01 -0.25 -4.58
N ASP A 16 -5.40 1.00 -4.81
CA ASP A 16 -6.00 1.48 -6.06
C ASP A 16 -4.95 2.22 -6.90
N ASP A 17 -4.73 1.74 -8.13
CA ASP A 17 -3.74 2.32 -9.05
C ASP A 17 -4.22 3.63 -9.68
N ALA A 18 -5.50 3.73 -10.04
CA ALA A 18 -6.05 4.91 -10.69
C ALA A 18 -6.06 6.10 -9.73
N LEU A 19 -6.54 5.86 -8.50
CA LEU A 19 -6.54 6.85 -7.44
C LEU A 19 -5.12 7.31 -7.09
N ARG A 20 -4.16 6.37 -6.97
CA ARG A 20 -2.75 6.71 -6.74
C ARG A 20 -2.16 7.54 -7.88
N ARG A 21 -2.45 7.23 -9.13
CA ARG A 21 -1.96 8.02 -10.28
C ARG A 21 -2.51 9.44 -10.26
N ALA A 22 -3.80 9.62 -9.95
CA ALA A 22 -4.40 10.95 -9.80
C ALA A 22 -3.74 11.73 -8.64
N PHE A 23 -3.55 11.08 -7.49
CA PHE A 23 -2.88 11.67 -6.34
C PHE A 23 -1.46 12.13 -6.66
N LEU A 24 -0.65 11.32 -7.35
CA LEU A 24 0.73 11.68 -7.68
C LEU A 24 0.84 12.91 -8.60
N LEU A 25 -0.20 13.23 -9.37
CA LEU A 25 -0.24 14.43 -10.21
C LEU A 25 -0.60 15.69 -9.42
N ALA A 26 -1.50 15.57 -8.43
CA ALA A 26 -1.97 16.71 -7.64
C ALA A 26 -2.30 16.31 -6.18
N PRO A 27 -1.29 16.03 -5.34
CA PRO A 27 -1.49 15.41 -4.02
C PRO A 27 -2.42 16.18 -3.10
N HIS A 28 -2.19 17.49 -2.96
CA HIS A 28 -2.98 18.35 -2.08
C HIS A 28 -4.44 18.46 -2.57
N ALA A 29 -4.64 18.74 -3.86
CA ALA A 29 -5.97 18.87 -4.44
C ALA A 29 -6.77 17.57 -4.34
N GLN A 30 -6.13 16.42 -4.58
CA GLN A 30 -6.77 15.11 -4.46
C GLN A 30 -7.14 14.81 -3.00
N ALA A 31 -6.27 15.11 -2.03
CA ALA A 31 -6.60 14.95 -0.62
C ALA A 31 -7.85 15.77 -0.22
N LEU A 32 -7.94 17.04 -0.63
CA LEU A 32 -9.11 17.88 -0.38
C LEU A 32 -10.39 17.33 -1.04
N LEU A 33 -10.30 16.85 -2.28
CA LEU A 33 -11.43 16.23 -2.99
C LEU A 33 -11.95 14.97 -2.30
N HIS A 34 -11.06 14.27 -1.58
CA HIS A 34 -11.40 13.12 -0.75
C HIS A 34 -11.87 13.47 0.66
N GLY A 35 -12.12 14.76 0.94
CA GLY A 35 -12.73 15.22 2.19
C GLY A 35 -11.77 15.38 3.35
N LEU A 36 -10.45 15.37 3.09
CA LEU A 36 -9.46 15.66 4.11
C LEU A 36 -9.44 17.17 4.42
N SER A 37 -9.09 17.51 5.66
CA SER A 37 -8.84 18.90 6.05
C SER A 37 -7.62 19.47 5.32
N ALA A 38 -7.48 20.80 5.30
CA ALA A 38 -6.31 21.46 4.70
C ALA A 38 -4.99 20.98 5.33
N GLN A 39 -4.95 20.85 6.66
CA GLN A 39 -3.76 20.35 7.37
C GLN A 39 -3.39 18.92 6.95
N GLU A 40 -4.38 18.05 6.79
CA GLU A 40 -4.14 16.68 6.32
C GLU A 40 -3.72 16.66 4.84
N ALA A 41 -4.30 17.53 4.01
CA ALA A 41 -3.90 17.66 2.61
C ALA A 41 -2.45 18.13 2.46
N ASP A 42 -2.00 19.06 3.31
CA ASP A 42 -0.60 19.49 3.36
C ASP A 42 0.32 18.34 3.78
N ALA A 43 -0.05 17.59 4.82
CA ALA A 43 0.71 16.42 5.26
C ALA A 43 0.79 15.36 4.15
N MET A 44 -0.30 15.11 3.44
CA MET A 44 -0.33 14.19 2.30
C MET A 44 0.55 14.69 1.15
N ALA A 45 0.57 15.99 0.87
CA ALA A 45 1.40 16.56 -0.18
C ALA A 45 2.91 16.47 0.10
N ALA A 46 3.28 16.47 1.38
CA ALA A 46 4.65 16.31 1.87
C ALA A 46 5.10 14.84 2.00
N MET A 47 4.20 13.86 1.85
CA MET A 47 4.50 12.44 1.99
C MET A 47 5.54 11.95 0.96
N ASP A 48 6.35 10.96 1.34
CA ASP A 48 7.28 10.28 0.43
C ASP A 48 6.52 9.50 -0.66
N ARG A 49 6.59 10.02 -1.89
CA ARG A 49 5.93 9.47 -3.07
C ARG A 49 6.62 8.21 -3.57
N ILE A 50 7.94 8.12 -3.41
CA ILE A 50 8.71 6.96 -3.86
C ILE A 50 8.39 5.78 -2.95
N GLY A 51 8.42 5.99 -1.63
CA GLY A 51 7.99 5.01 -0.64
C GLY A 51 6.56 4.51 -0.89
N LEU A 52 5.61 5.43 -1.15
CA LEU A 52 4.24 5.07 -1.53
C LEU A 52 4.19 4.14 -2.74
N GLN A 53 4.88 4.48 -3.83
CA GLN A 53 4.89 3.68 -5.06
C GLN A 53 5.53 2.30 -4.84
N MET A 54 6.64 2.24 -4.10
CA MET A 54 7.33 0.99 -3.77
C MET A 54 6.45 0.05 -2.92
N ALA A 55 5.78 0.60 -1.90
CA ALA A 55 4.87 -0.15 -1.06
C ALA A 55 3.67 -0.67 -1.86
N ALA A 56 3.04 0.18 -2.66
CA ALA A 56 1.93 -0.21 -3.52
C ALA A 56 2.30 -1.31 -4.52
N ALA A 57 3.48 -1.21 -5.15
CA ALA A 57 3.99 -2.25 -6.04
C ALA A 57 4.19 -3.58 -5.30
N SER A 58 4.72 -3.53 -4.08
CA SER A 58 4.91 -4.70 -3.22
C SER A 58 3.58 -5.36 -2.85
N TYR A 59 2.56 -4.58 -2.48
CA TYR A 59 1.23 -5.11 -2.18
C TYR A 59 0.56 -5.71 -3.40
N ARG A 60 0.67 -5.08 -4.57
CA ARG A 60 0.18 -5.65 -5.83
C ARG A 60 0.84 -6.99 -6.14
N ALA A 61 2.16 -7.09 -6.00
CA ALA A 61 2.90 -8.34 -6.23
C ALA A 61 2.46 -9.45 -5.26
N LYS A 62 2.32 -9.13 -3.96
CA LYS A 62 1.81 -10.06 -2.95
C LYS A 62 0.38 -10.54 -3.29
N ARG A 63 -0.52 -9.62 -3.64
CA ARG A 63 -1.91 -9.96 -4.01
C ARG A 63 -1.99 -10.83 -5.26
N ALA A 64 -1.18 -10.55 -6.28
CA ALA A 64 -1.09 -11.38 -7.47
C ALA A 64 -0.59 -12.79 -7.13
N GLY A 65 0.45 -12.90 -6.30
CA GLY A 65 0.98 -14.19 -5.82
C GLY A 65 -0.05 -15.01 -5.02
N HIS A 66 -0.83 -14.36 -4.15
CA HIS A 66 -1.90 -15.01 -3.38
C HIS A 66 -3.13 -15.38 -4.24
N GLY A 67 -3.38 -14.69 -5.35
CA GLY A 67 -4.44 -15.06 -6.31
C GLY A 67 -4.10 -16.30 -7.15
N THR A 68 -2.81 -16.65 -7.25
CA THR A 68 -2.33 -17.77 -8.09
C THR A 68 -1.68 -18.93 -7.32
N GLN A 69 -1.35 -18.79 -6.04
CA GLN A 69 -0.77 -19.89 -5.27
C GLN A 69 -1.82 -20.86 -4.74
N ALA A 70 -2.10 -21.86 -5.58
CA ALA A 70 -2.30 -23.22 -5.12
C ALA A 70 -1.17 -23.61 -4.13
N ARG A 71 -1.58 -23.92 -2.90
CA ARG A 71 -0.88 -24.67 -1.82
C ARG A 71 0.54 -24.20 -1.44
N PRO A 72 0.78 -23.86 -0.17
CA PRO A 72 2.00 -23.22 0.25
C PRO A 72 3.24 -24.10 0.07
N ALA A 73 4.38 -23.44 -0.16
CA ALA A 73 5.74 -23.97 -0.18
C ALA A 73 6.16 -24.54 1.20
N GLN A 74 5.40 -25.47 1.77
CA GLN A 74 5.69 -26.11 3.05
C GLN A 74 6.94 -27.03 3.04
N ARG A 75 7.59 -27.17 1.88
CA ARG A 75 8.70 -28.10 1.69
C ARG A 75 10.06 -27.51 2.05
N TRP A 76 10.27 -26.20 1.98
CA TRP A 76 11.62 -25.63 2.13
C TRP A 76 12.08 -25.62 3.60
N TRP A 77 11.22 -25.22 4.54
CA TRP A 77 11.55 -25.18 5.97
C TRP A 77 11.57 -26.58 6.63
N ARG A 78 10.78 -27.54 6.12
CA ARG A 78 10.87 -28.96 6.53
C ARG A 78 12.23 -29.59 6.19
N ARG A 79 12.88 -29.16 5.10
CA ARG A 79 14.23 -29.63 4.73
C ARG A 79 15.32 -29.08 5.65
N LEU A 80 15.13 -27.87 6.17
CA LEU A 80 16.06 -27.27 7.14
C LEU A 80 16.00 -27.97 8.51
N LEU A 81 14.81 -28.40 8.94
CA LEU A 81 14.63 -29.13 10.21
C LEU A 81 15.12 -30.58 10.14
N ALA A 82 15.11 -31.21 8.96
CA ALA A 82 15.56 -32.59 8.80
C ALA A 82 17.08 -32.78 8.85
N GLY A 83 17.87 -31.69 8.80
CA GLY A 83 19.33 -31.73 8.91
C GLY A 83 19.87 -31.51 10.34
N TRP A 84 19.00 -31.49 11.35
CA TRP A 84 19.32 -31.18 12.76
C TRP A 84 19.04 -32.35 13.73
N ILE A 85 18.79 -33.55 13.21
CA ILE A 85 18.71 -34.82 13.97
C ILE A 85 19.83 -35.74 13.46
#